data_AF-X0UJD1-F1
#
_entry.id   AF-X0UJD1-F1
#
_cell.length_a   1.000
_cell.length_b   1.000
_cell.length_c   1.000
_cell.angle_alpha   90.00
_cell.angle_beta   90.00
_cell.angle_gamma   90.00
#
_symmetry.space_group_name_H-M   'P 1'
#
loop_
_entity.id
_entity.type
_entity.pdbx_description
1 polymer ?
#
loop_
_entity_poly.entity_id
_entity_poly.type
_entity_poly.pdbx_seq_one_letter_code
_entity_poly.pdbx_strand_id
1 'polypeptide(L)'
;LRESPAIKIIELLKGKGAKVSYHDPLFPYFEIRGIDMKPIAMNAKMLKKFDCAILITDHTKLDYRLLAKNSRVILDTRNIFARLGISGKNIIKL
;
A
#
# COMPACT_ATOMS: atom_id res chain seq x y z
N LEU A 1 -6.28 -3.86 15.71
CA LEU A 1 -5.13 -4.38 14.93
C LEU A 1 -4.99 -5.90 14.90
N ARG A 2 -5.60 -6.69 15.80
CA ARG A 2 -5.35 -8.14 15.89
C ARG A 2 -5.79 -8.98 14.66
N GLU A 3 -6.62 -8.43 13.78
CA GLU A 3 -7.11 -9.10 12.55
C GLU A 3 -7.14 -8.16 11.33
N SER A 4 -6.18 -7.23 11.21
CA SER A 4 -6.18 -6.36 10.02
C SER A 4 -5.89 -7.18 8.75
N PRO A 5 -6.71 -7.07 7.69
CA PRO A 5 -6.45 -7.70 6.40
C PRO A 5 -5.05 -7.39 5.85
N ALA A 6 -4.50 -6.23 6.19
CA ALA A 6 -3.15 -5.83 5.80
C ALA A 6 -2.07 -6.78 6.32
N ILE A 7 -2.22 -7.27 7.56
CA ILE A 7 -1.24 -8.16 8.20
C ILE A 7 -1.22 -9.49 7.46
N LYS A 8 -2.41 -10.04 7.18
CA LYS A 8 -2.54 -11.31 6.47
C LYS A 8 -1.97 -11.22 5.06
N ILE A 9 -2.20 -10.11 4.36
CA ILE A 9 -1.61 -9.85 3.04
C ILE A 9 -0.08 -9.78 3.13
N ILE A 10 0.47 -9.07 4.12
CA ILE A 10 1.93 -9.00 4.34
C ILE A 10 2.51 -10.41 4.60
N GLU A 11 1.89 -11.19 5.49
CA GLU A 11 2.29 -12.58 5.78
C GLU A 11 2.30 -13.45 4.51
N LEU A 12 1.22 -13.41 3.73
CA LEU A 12 1.09 -14.21 2.51
C LEU A 12 2.11 -13.81 1.43
N LEU A 13 2.35 -12.51 1.25
CA LEU A 13 3.33 -12.01 0.30
C LEU A 13 4.77 -12.38 0.71
N LYS A 14 5.13 -12.17 1.98
CA LYS A 14 6.43 -12.57 2.51
C LYS A 14 6.63 -14.09 2.42
N GLY A 15 5.61 -14.89 2.74
CA GLY A 15 5.64 -16.35 2.61
C GLY A 15 5.82 -16.85 1.18
N LYS A 16 5.50 -16.01 0.18
CA LYS A 16 5.76 -16.24 -1.25
C LYS A 16 7.10 -15.65 -1.73
N GLY A 17 7.93 -15.12 -0.84
CA GLY A 17 9.24 -14.54 -1.15
C GLY A 17 9.23 -13.06 -1.57
N ALA A 18 8.10 -12.36 -1.44
CA ALA A 18 8.04 -10.94 -1.80
C ALA A 18 8.75 -10.06 -0.76
N LYS A 19 9.44 -9.01 -1.24
CA LYS A 19 9.96 -7.94 -0.40
C LYS A 19 8.85 -6.93 -0.14
N VAL A 20 8.33 -6.94 1.08
CA VAL A 20 7.19 -6.09 1.46
C VAL A 20 7.66 -4.91 2.28
N SER A 21 7.11 -3.72 1.99
CA SER A 21 7.18 -2.52 2.82
C SER A 21 5.76 -1.99 2.99
N TYR A 22 5.50 -1.23 4.06
CA TYR A 22 4.18 -0.65 4.29
C TYR A 22 4.29 0.85 4.54
N HIS A 23 3.19 1.55 4.31
CA HIS A 23 2.99 2.91 4.74
C HIS A 23 1.60 3.00 5.35
N ASP A 24 1.51 3.46 6.60
CA ASP A 24 0.24 3.76 7.25
C ASP A 24 0.44 5.04 8.08
N PRO A 25 -0.30 6.14 7.79
CA PRO A 25 -0.14 7.40 8.50
C PRO A 25 -0.65 7.36 9.95
N LEU A 26 -1.44 6.35 10.32
CA LEU A 26 -1.98 6.18 11.68
C LEU A 26 -1.15 5.19 12.51
N PHE A 27 -0.27 4.40 11.88
CA PHE A 27 0.52 3.36 12.55
C PHE A 27 2.02 3.53 12.30
N PRO A 28 2.71 4.30 13.17
CA PRO A 28 4.13 4.62 13.00
C PRO A 28 5.07 3.43 13.22
N TYR A 29 4.59 2.34 13.80
CA TYR A 29 5.37 1.13 14.03
C TYR A 29 4.44 -0.08 14.10
N PHE A 30 4.89 -1.19 13.53
CA PHE A 30 4.16 -2.45 13.50
C PHE A 30 5.04 -3.54 14.08
N GLU A 31 4.67 -4.04 15.27
CA GLU A 31 5.21 -5.25 15.87
C GLU A 31 4.05 -6.18 16.25
N ILE A 32 3.67 -7.03 15.32
CA ILE A 32 2.60 -8.01 15.52
C ILE A 32 3.04 -9.32 14.87
N ARG A 33 2.94 -10.42 15.61
CA ARG A 33 3.24 -11.79 15.12
C ARG A 33 4.67 -11.94 14.55
N GLY A 34 5.66 -11.30 15.18
CA GLY A 34 7.06 -11.36 14.76
C GLY A 34 7.38 -10.59 13.47
N ILE A 35 6.40 -9.85 12.91
CA ILE A 35 6.65 -8.87 11.87
C ILE A 35 7.00 -7.56 12.54
N ASP A 36 8.30 -7.25 12.56
CA ASP A 36 8.82 -5.91 12.86
C ASP A 36 9.05 -5.18 11.54
N MET A 37 8.30 -4.10 11.32
CA MET A 37 8.47 -3.23 10.17
C MET A 37 8.30 -1.77 10.58
N LYS A 38 9.11 -0.91 9.96
CA LYS A 38 8.93 0.55 10.02
C LYS A 38 8.22 1.05 8.75
N PRO A 39 7.34 2.06 8.86
CA PRO A 39 6.67 2.61 7.70
C PRO A 39 7.68 3.33 6.81
N ILE A 40 7.52 3.18 5.50
CA ILE A 40 8.29 3.98 4.53
C ILE A 40 7.66 5.37 4.39
N ALA A 41 8.46 6.34 3.93
CA ALA A 41 7.90 7.60 3.47
C ALA A 41 7.16 7.41 2.14
N MET A 42 5.95 7.98 2.04
CA MET A 42 5.20 8.01 0.78
C MET A 42 5.61 9.21 -0.06
N ASN A 43 6.74 9.08 -0.77
CA ASN A 43 7.24 10.10 -1.70
C ASN A 43 7.59 9.48 -3.06
N ALA A 44 7.72 10.32 -4.09
CA ALA A 44 7.99 9.86 -5.46
C ALA A 44 9.23 8.96 -5.58
N LYS A 45 10.31 9.29 -4.86
CA LYS A 45 11.56 8.50 -4.88
C LYS A 45 11.37 7.10 -4.32
N MET A 46 10.59 6.97 -3.24
CA MET A 46 10.30 5.68 -2.64
C MET A 46 9.34 4.86 -3.49
N LEU A 47 8.24 5.47 -3.95
CA LEU A 47 7.20 4.77 -4.73
C LEU A 47 7.73 4.14 -6.01
N LYS A 48 8.67 4.81 -6.70
CA LYS A 48 9.29 4.30 -7.94
C LYS A 48 10.17 3.05 -7.74
N LYS A 49 10.51 2.69 -6.50
CA LYS A 49 11.31 1.48 -6.20
C LYS A 49 10.48 0.20 -6.13
N PHE A 50 9.15 0.31 -6.14
CA PHE A 50 8.26 -0.83 -5.99
C PHE A 50 7.66 -1.23 -7.34
N ASP A 51 7.56 -2.54 -7.56
CA ASP A 51 6.89 -3.09 -8.74
C ASP A 51 5.36 -2.96 -8.65
N CYS A 52 4.82 -2.99 -7.43
CA CYS A 52 3.39 -2.94 -7.15
C CYS A 52 3.10 -2.25 -5.82
N ALA A 53 2.04 -1.44 -5.79
CA ALA A 53 1.42 -0.92 -4.58
C ALA A 53 0.03 -1.54 -4.40
N ILE A 54 -0.32 -1.93 -3.17
CA ILE A 54 -1.64 -2.50 -2.86
C ILE A 54 -2.32 -1.55 -1.87
N LEU A 55 -3.47 -1.00 -2.26
CA LEU A 55 -4.27 -0.17 -1.38
C LEU A 55 -5.20 -1.06 -0.56
N ILE A 56 -4.94 -1.19 0.74
CA ILE A 56 -5.67 -2.10 1.64
C ILE A 56 -6.64 -1.31 2.54
N THR A 57 -6.22 -0.16 3.03
CA THR A 57 -7.02 0.73 3.87
C THR A 57 -7.17 2.08 3.18
N ASP A 58 -8.39 2.60 3.13
CA ASP A 58 -8.65 3.96 2.68
C ASP A 58 -8.34 4.93 3.82
N HIS A 59 -7.28 5.71 3.64
CA HIS A 59 -6.89 6.76 4.57
C HIS A 59 -7.08 8.11 3.87
N THR A 60 -7.94 8.96 4.42
CA THR A 60 -8.24 10.30 3.86
C THR A 60 -7.01 11.22 3.78
N LYS A 61 -5.95 10.90 4.52
CA LYS A 61 -4.70 11.68 4.58
C LYS A 61 -3.68 11.32 3.50
N LEU A 62 -3.97 10.37 2.60
CA LEU A 62 -3.03 9.96 1.55
C LEU A 62 -3.17 10.81 0.29
N ASP A 63 -2.04 11.20 -0.30
CA ASP A 63 -1.99 11.78 -1.64
C ASP A 63 -2.09 10.69 -2.70
N TYR A 64 -3.32 10.35 -3.08
CA TYR A 64 -3.61 9.35 -4.11
C TYR A 64 -3.13 9.76 -5.51
N ARG A 65 -2.96 11.06 -5.79
CA ARG A 65 -2.42 11.52 -7.09
C ARG A 65 -0.92 11.27 -7.17
N LEU A 66 -0.20 11.50 -6.08
CA LEU A 66 1.21 11.13 -5.96
C LEU A 66 1.41 9.63 -6.13
N LEU A 67 0.53 8.81 -5.51
CA LEU A 67 0.55 7.35 -5.65
C LEU A 67 0.32 6.93 -7.11
N ALA A 68 -0.78 7.41 -7.73
CA ALA A 68 -1.11 7.13 -9.13
C ALA A 68 0.03 7.47 -10.10
N LYS A 69 0.69 8.62 -9.89
CA LYS A 69 1.73 9.12 -10.80
C LYS A 69 3.06 8.38 -10.67
N ASN A 70 3.39 7.83 -9.49
CA ASN A 70 4.74 7.33 -9.19
C ASN A 70 4.83 5.82 -8.95
N SER A 71 3.71 5.11 -8.85
CA SER A 71 3.70 3.65 -8.77
C SER A 71 3.64 2.99 -10.14
N ARG A 72 4.37 1.89 -10.32
CA ARG A 72 4.38 1.13 -11.58
C ARG A 72 3.05 0.42 -11.83
N VAL A 73 2.51 -0.24 -10.81
CA VAL A 73 1.18 -0.87 -10.78
C VAL A 73 0.54 -0.60 -9.42
N ILE A 74 -0.77 -0.38 -9.41
CA ILE A 74 -1.58 -0.20 -8.21
C ILE A 74 -2.74 -1.19 -8.25
N LEU A 75 -2.88 -1.97 -7.18
CA LEU A 75 -4.06 -2.79 -6.91
C LEU A 75 -4.98 -2.02 -5.96
N ASP A 76 -6.11 -1.54 -6.48
CA ASP A 76 -7.12 -0.81 -5.71
C ASP A 76 -8.20 -1.77 -5.21
N THR A 77 -8.07 -2.21 -3.96
CA THR A 77 -9.09 -3.07 -3.30
C THR A 77 -10.25 -2.27 -2.69
N ARG A 78 -10.21 -0.93 -2.79
CA ARG A 78 -11.10 -0.01 -2.07
C ARG A 78 -11.91 0.90 -2.99
N ASN A 79 -11.71 0.78 -4.30
CA ASN A 79 -12.36 1.59 -5.34
C ASN A 79 -12.14 3.10 -5.12
N ILE A 80 -11.00 3.50 -4.55
CA ILE A 80 -10.73 4.89 -4.18
C ILE A 80 -10.37 5.73 -5.39
N PHE A 81 -9.59 5.19 -6.32
CA PHE A 81 -9.18 5.98 -7.49
C PHE A 81 -10.39 6.37 -8.34
N ALA A 82 -11.33 5.45 -8.55
CA ALA A 82 -12.58 5.73 -9.24
C ALA A 82 -13.44 6.77 -8.48
N ARG A 83 -13.59 6.64 -7.16
CA ARG A 83 -14.34 7.60 -6.33
C ARG A 83 -13.74 9.01 -6.37
N LEU A 84 -12.43 9.12 -6.57
CA LEU A 84 -11.72 10.39 -6.68
C LEU A 84 -11.57 10.91 -8.13
N GLY A 85 -12.13 10.20 -9.12
CA GLY A 85 -11.98 10.54 -10.53
C GLY A 85 -10.52 10.47 -11.03
N ILE A 86 -9.68 9.69 -10.36
CA ILE A 86 -8.29 9.45 -10.75
C ILE A 86 -8.25 8.19 -11.61
N SER A 87 -7.73 8.32 -12.82
CA SER A 87 -7.56 7.20 -13.75
C SER A 87 -6.10 7.06 -14.17
N GLY A 88 -5.71 5.85 -14.55
CA GLY A 88 -4.36 5.53 -14.97
C GLY A 88 -4.29 4.09 -15.46
N LYS A 89 -3.52 3.84 -16.53
CA LYS A 89 -3.32 2.49 -17.08
C LYS A 89 -2.68 1.52 -16.08
N ASN A 90 -2.02 2.06 -15.06
CA ASN A 90 -1.38 1.34 -13.97
C ASN A 90 -2.31 1.03 -12.79
N ILE A 91 -3.57 1.50 -12.80
CA ILE A 91 -4.53 1.27 -11.72
C ILE A 91 -5.44 0.11 -12.10
N ILE A 92 -5.37 -0.96 -11.32
CA ILE A 92 -6.20 -2.16 -11.48
C ILE A 92 -7.12 -2.22 -10.28
N LYS A 93 -8.42 -2.04 -10.52
CA LYS A 93 -9.46 -2.27 -9.52
C LYS A 93 -9.69 -3.78 -9.40
N LEU A 94 -9.66 -4.28 -8.16
CA LEU A 94 -10.02 -5.67 -7.83
C LEU A 94 -11.49 -5.78 -7.41
#